data_AF-A0A093VDV8-F1
#
_entry.id   AF-A0A093VDV8-F1
#
_cell.length_a   1.000
_cell.length_b   1.000
_cell.length_c   1.000
_cell.angle_alpha   90.00
_cell.angle_beta   90.00
_cell.angle_gamma   90.00
#
_symmetry.space_group_name_H-M   'P 1'
#
loop_
_entity.id
_entity.type
_entity.pdbx_description
1 polymer ?
#
loop_
_entity_poly.entity_id
_entity_poly.type
_entity_poly.pdbx_seq_one_letter_code
_entity_poly.pdbx_strand_id
1 'polypeptide(L)'
;MPAEIPALSSCPIEEIHLPTDLEERTNRQFDEMVRKGRIFYDNQTEPGEVCVDNGFMLEYRIVSILKGKPILAPDDPGRSNPPSNTPTPDSTRASTPVVTSSASSISALTLSPSPKPAVKGPFVNPKPDEVVHEDVGSKHRLMLNKYCLYRPMLVLPTKEFALQSDDLDASDIAAAWAILHSYHTFEPLVIYNRGVNGGSSQGHKHLQLFPVPPLAPFYGKAENLWPAKATSSTEVSDRIPDVPFKHYALRIPPQTNVKTVVDMHLRLLELTRKAHVEAGYDVNSDYNVAMTRDWIVVIPRTTAGPSDGPFGTSTVGMLGLPAIRDERDREKWRNLGDSKFLAKLGIPQSN
;
A
#
# COMPACT_ATOMS: atom_id res chain seq x y z
N MET A 1 -1.95 -19.73 -37.66
CA MET A 1 -0.81 -19.83 -36.73
C MET A 1 -1.16 -18.94 -35.55
N PRO A 2 -1.57 -19.50 -34.39
CA PRO A 2 -1.83 -18.69 -33.22
C PRO A 2 -0.50 -18.11 -32.72
N ALA A 3 -0.48 -16.81 -32.43
CA ALA A 3 0.70 -16.14 -31.89
C ALA A 3 1.04 -16.72 -30.51
N GLU A 4 2.27 -17.21 -30.36
CA GLU A 4 2.80 -17.65 -29.07
C GLU A 4 2.82 -16.47 -28.10
N ILE A 5 2.14 -16.64 -26.97
CA ILE A 5 2.24 -15.75 -25.82
C ILE A 5 3.65 -15.93 -25.25
N PRO A 6 4.45 -14.86 -25.05
CA PRO A 6 5.78 -15.00 -24.47
C PRO A 6 5.64 -15.62 -23.08
N ALA A 7 6.29 -16.76 -22.86
CA ALA A 7 6.45 -17.32 -21.53
C ALA A 7 7.06 -16.23 -20.63
N LEU A 8 6.34 -15.84 -19.58
CA LEU A 8 6.86 -15.00 -18.51
C LEU A 8 8.13 -15.68 -17.99
N SER A 9 9.28 -15.15 -18.39
CA SER A 9 10.59 -15.55 -17.88
C SER A 9 10.53 -15.53 -16.36
N SER A 10 10.60 -16.70 -15.72
CA SER A 10 10.54 -16.84 -14.28
C SER A 10 11.84 -16.31 -13.68
N CYS A 11 11.92 -15.00 -13.49
CA CYS A 11 12.96 -14.41 -12.67
C CYS A 11 12.91 -15.12 -11.30
N PRO A 12 14.02 -15.68 -10.80
CA PRO A 12 14.01 -16.39 -9.53
C PRO A 12 13.52 -15.45 -8.43
N ILE A 13 12.52 -15.90 -7.68
CA ILE A 13 12.01 -15.13 -6.54
C ILE A 13 13.08 -15.15 -5.47
N GLU A 14 13.46 -13.96 -5.00
CA GLU A 14 14.48 -13.79 -3.99
C GLU A 14 14.06 -14.48 -2.69
N GLU A 15 14.95 -15.31 -2.15
CA GLU A 15 14.77 -15.93 -0.84
C GLU A 15 15.33 -15.01 0.24
N ILE A 16 14.44 -14.44 1.06
CA ILE A 16 14.78 -13.39 2.01
C ILE A 16 14.90 -13.99 3.41
N HIS A 17 16.09 -13.88 3.99
CA HIS A 17 16.39 -14.29 5.36
C HIS A 17 16.56 -13.05 6.24
N LEU A 18 15.72 -12.94 7.26
CA LEU A 18 15.74 -11.81 8.20
C LEU A 18 16.35 -12.22 9.54
N PRO A 19 17.00 -11.30 10.28
CA PRO A 19 17.57 -11.62 11.58
C PRO A 19 16.51 -12.12 12.57
N THR A 20 16.85 -13.13 13.37
CA THR A 20 15.91 -13.76 14.32
C THR A 20 15.44 -12.83 15.43
N ASP A 21 16.21 -11.79 15.73
CA ASP A 21 15.91 -10.75 16.73
C ASP A 21 15.25 -9.51 16.11
N LEU A 22 14.84 -9.56 14.83
CA LEU A 22 14.23 -8.42 14.13
C LEU A 22 13.02 -7.85 14.88
N GLU A 23 12.09 -8.69 15.33
CA GLU A 23 10.91 -8.27 16.09
C GLU A 23 11.27 -7.59 17.41
N GLU A 24 12.21 -8.17 18.17
CA GLU A 24 12.66 -7.59 19.45
C GLU A 24 13.27 -6.20 19.24
N ARG A 25 14.18 -6.07 18.25
CA ARG A 25 14.78 -4.77 17.90
C ARG A 25 13.73 -3.77 17.45
N THR A 26 12.77 -4.20 16.65
CA THR A 26 11.66 -3.35 16.17
C THR A 26 10.87 -2.78 17.35
N ASN A 27 10.46 -3.65 18.27
CA ASN A 27 9.65 -3.28 19.42
C ASN A 27 10.40 -2.32 20.35
N ARG A 28 11.69 -2.56 20.58
CA ARG A 28 12.57 -1.69 21.37
C ARG A 28 12.74 -0.31 20.72
N GLN A 29 13.01 -0.28 19.42
CA GLN A 29 13.19 0.98 18.68
C GLN A 29 11.88 1.77 18.60
N PHE A 30 10.75 1.10 18.40
CA PHE A 30 9.42 1.71 18.42
C PHE A 30 9.18 2.44 19.76
N ASP A 31 9.38 1.74 20.88
CA ASP A 31 9.16 2.32 22.22
C ASP A 31 10.08 3.50 22.49
N GLU A 32 11.33 3.41 22.07
CA GLU A 32 12.28 4.49 22.20
C GLU A 32 11.85 5.72 21.38
N MET A 33 11.37 5.52 20.15
CA MET A 33 10.91 6.60 19.28
C MET A 33 9.58 7.21 19.76
N VAL A 34 8.69 6.43 20.36
CA VAL A 34 7.50 6.94 21.06
C VAL A 34 7.91 7.80 22.25
N ARG A 35 8.80 7.32 23.11
CA ARG A 35 9.31 8.06 24.27
C ARG A 35 10.00 9.38 23.88
N LYS A 36 10.68 9.39 22.72
CA LYS A 36 11.31 10.59 22.14
C LYS A 36 10.32 11.54 21.45
N GLY A 37 9.03 11.21 21.39
CA GLY A 37 8.01 12.02 20.70
C GLY A 37 8.17 12.05 19.18
N ARG A 38 8.86 11.06 18.61
CA ARG A 38 9.14 10.97 17.17
C ARG A 38 8.13 10.11 16.42
N ILE A 39 7.51 9.16 17.12
CA ILE A 39 6.33 8.41 16.67
C ILE A 39 5.13 8.89 17.47
N PHE A 40 4.06 9.24 16.76
CA PHE A 40 2.77 9.55 17.35
C PHE A 40 2.00 8.24 17.46
N TYR A 41 1.88 7.72 18.67
CA TYR A 41 1.19 6.47 18.96
C TYR A 41 -0.09 6.73 19.74
N ASP A 42 -1.22 6.35 19.15
CA ASP A 42 -2.53 6.36 19.79
C ASP A 42 -2.69 5.06 20.60
N ASN A 43 -2.23 5.09 21.86
CA ASN A 43 -2.21 3.94 22.77
C ASN A 43 -3.61 3.64 23.34
N GLN A 44 -4.59 3.39 22.47
CA GLN A 44 -5.95 3.07 22.89
C GLN A 44 -6.00 1.68 23.53
N THR A 45 -6.59 1.62 24.74
CA THR A 45 -6.75 0.38 25.51
C THR A 45 -8.16 -0.19 25.43
N GLU A 46 -9.11 0.58 24.91
CA GLU A 46 -10.51 0.18 24.77
C GLU A 46 -10.86 -0.12 23.31
N PRO A 47 -11.78 -1.06 23.03
CA PRO A 47 -12.32 -1.28 21.70
C PRO A 47 -12.93 -0.01 21.11
N GLY A 48 -12.88 0.12 19.78
CA GLY A 48 -13.64 1.13 19.05
C GLY A 48 -15.16 0.87 19.08
N GLU A 49 -15.91 1.76 18.46
CA GLU A 49 -17.35 1.57 18.24
C GLU A 49 -17.55 0.42 17.25
N VAL A 50 -18.15 -0.67 17.72
CA VAL A 50 -18.53 -1.80 16.86
C VAL A 50 -19.95 -1.58 16.35
N CYS A 51 -20.13 -1.66 15.04
CA CYS A 51 -21.44 -1.71 14.42
C CYS A 51 -21.52 -2.85 13.39
N VAL A 52 -22.75 -3.26 13.07
CA VAL A 52 -23.04 -4.23 12.02
C VAL A 52 -24.05 -3.58 11.09
N ASP A 53 -23.70 -3.45 9.81
CA ASP A 53 -24.56 -2.89 8.78
C ASP A 53 -24.69 -3.88 7.62
N ASN A 54 -25.92 -4.33 7.34
CA ASN A 54 -26.22 -5.41 6.39
C ASN A 54 -25.37 -6.68 6.60
N GLY A 55 -25.14 -7.05 7.86
CA GLY A 55 -24.31 -8.21 8.24
C GLY A 55 -22.80 -7.95 8.22
N PHE A 56 -22.34 -6.85 7.61
CA PHE A 56 -20.92 -6.49 7.59
C PHE A 56 -20.54 -5.83 8.92
N MET A 57 -19.54 -6.41 9.59
CA MET A 57 -19.03 -5.88 10.86
C MET A 57 -17.99 -4.80 10.62
N LEU A 58 -18.13 -3.66 11.30
CA LEU A 58 -17.13 -2.60 11.34
C LEU A 58 -16.75 -2.28 12.78
N GLU A 59 -15.47 -1.96 13.01
CA GLU A 59 -14.98 -1.33 14.23
C GLU A 59 -14.40 0.04 13.89
N TYR A 60 -15.08 1.09 14.34
CA TYR A 60 -14.65 2.47 14.17
C TYR A 60 -13.72 2.89 15.29
N ARG A 61 -12.53 3.38 14.92
CA ARG A 61 -11.61 4.04 15.85
C ARG A 61 -11.49 5.51 15.51
N ILE A 62 -11.78 6.37 16.49
CA ILE A 62 -11.46 7.80 16.38
C ILE A 62 -10.00 7.99 16.75
N VAL A 63 -9.19 8.36 15.77
CA VAL A 63 -7.73 8.47 15.88
C VAL A 63 -7.32 9.89 15.56
N SER A 64 -7.34 10.75 16.57
CA SER A 64 -7.15 12.20 16.40
C SER A 64 -5.79 12.58 15.81
N ILE A 65 -4.75 11.76 16.04
CA ILE A 65 -3.41 11.97 15.47
C ILE A 65 -3.40 11.96 13.93
N LEU A 66 -4.41 11.35 13.28
CA LEU A 66 -4.54 11.32 11.83
C LEU A 66 -4.85 12.70 11.22
N LYS A 67 -5.37 13.65 12.01
CA LYS A 67 -5.57 15.03 11.52
C LYS A 67 -4.25 15.72 11.16
N GLY A 68 -3.16 15.34 11.83
CA GLY A 68 -1.82 15.85 11.58
C GLY A 68 -1.01 15.01 10.58
N LYS A 69 -1.58 13.94 10.02
CA LYS A 69 -0.87 13.07 9.07
C LYS A 69 -0.79 13.74 7.69
N PRO A 70 0.42 13.97 7.14
CA PRO A 70 0.55 14.52 5.81
C PRO A 70 0.06 13.51 4.76
N ILE A 71 -0.85 13.96 3.90
CA ILE A 71 -1.40 13.20 2.78
C ILE A 71 -1.16 14.04 1.54
N LEU A 72 -0.46 13.47 0.56
CA LEU A 72 -0.26 14.14 -0.73
C LEU A 72 -1.60 14.29 -1.44
N ALA A 73 -1.85 15.46 -2.04
CA ALA A 73 -3.01 15.68 -2.88
C ALA A 73 -3.01 14.75 -4.10
N PRO A 74 -4.16 14.50 -4.75
CA PRO A 74 -4.22 13.63 -5.93
C PRO A 74 -3.31 14.05 -7.09
N ASP A 75 -3.14 15.35 -7.28
CA ASP A 75 -2.35 16.00 -8.33
C ASP A 75 -0.92 16.37 -7.89
N ASP A 76 -0.50 15.94 -6.70
CA ASP A 76 0.82 16.24 -6.16
C ASP A 76 1.95 15.64 -7.04
N PRO A 77 2.99 16.42 -7.41
CA PRO A 77 4.11 15.92 -8.21
C PRO A 77 4.83 14.70 -7.60
N GLY A 78 4.79 14.53 -6.28
CA GLY A 78 5.34 13.36 -5.58
C GLY A 78 4.60 12.05 -5.86
N ARG A 79 3.48 12.09 -6.60
CA ARG A 79 2.73 10.93 -7.11
C ARG A 79 3.00 10.63 -8.58
N SER A 80 3.93 11.35 -9.20
CA SER A 80 4.36 11.14 -10.59
C SER A 80 5.84 10.74 -10.62
N ASN A 81 6.25 10.09 -11.71
CA ASN A 81 7.67 9.80 -11.90
C ASN A 81 8.46 11.11 -11.93
N PRO A 82 9.64 11.17 -11.30
CA PRO A 82 10.52 12.32 -11.48
C PRO A 82 10.79 12.52 -12.96
N PRO A 83 10.85 13.77 -13.45
CA PRO A 83 11.02 14.03 -14.87
C PRO A 83 12.24 13.28 -15.41
N SER A 84 11.99 12.39 -16.38
CA SER A 84 13.06 11.80 -17.18
C SER A 84 13.64 12.90 -18.06
N ASN A 85 14.94 13.16 -17.96
CA ASN A 85 15.65 13.99 -18.94
C ASN A 85 15.72 13.23 -20.27
N THR A 86 14.61 13.16 -20.99
CA THR A 86 14.59 12.89 -22.43
C THR A 86 15.00 14.20 -23.13
N PRO A 87 16.06 14.22 -23.96
CA PRO A 87 16.36 15.40 -24.76
C PRO A 87 15.15 15.66 -25.67
N THR A 88 14.53 16.82 -25.53
CA THR A 88 13.61 17.34 -26.55
C THR A 88 14.34 17.37 -27.89
N PRO A 89 13.76 16.85 -28.99
CA PRO A 89 14.29 17.14 -30.31
C PRO A 89 14.11 18.63 -30.55
N ASP A 90 15.23 19.32 -30.80
CA ASP A 90 15.25 20.71 -31.20
C ASP A 90 14.26 20.95 -32.35
N SER A 91 13.29 21.82 -32.12
CA SER A 91 12.47 22.39 -33.18
C SER A 91 13.34 23.36 -33.96
N THR A 92 14.05 22.85 -34.97
CA THR A 92 14.76 23.66 -35.95
C THR A 92 13.75 24.41 -36.81
N ARG A 93 13.42 25.64 -36.41
CA ARG A 93 12.89 26.65 -37.32
C ARG A 93 14.07 27.30 -38.03
N ALA A 94 14.22 26.95 -39.31
CA ALA A 94 15.17 27.55 -40.21
C ALA A 94 14.94 29.07 -40.34
N SER A 95 16.03 29.83 -40.18
CA SER A 95 16.19 31.17 -40.75
C SER A 95 17.60 31.28 -41.32
N THR A 96 17.65 31.88 -42.50
CA THR A 96 18.78 32.13 -43.43
C THR A 96 20.05 32.76 -42.82
N PRO A 97 21.20 32.68 -43.52
CA PRO A 97 22.53 32.99 -42.99
C PRO A 97 22.92 34.46 -43.18
N VAL A 98 23.98 34.92 -42.48
CA VAL A 98 25.12 35.70 -43.03
C VAL A 98 26.14 36.06 -41.91
N VAL A 99 27.33 35.48 -42.06
CA VAL A 99 28.72 36.02 -41.93
C VAL A 99 29.04 37.05 -40.84
N THR A 100 29.95 36.73 -39.90
CA THR A 100 31.36 37.22 -39.85
C THR A 100 32.12 36.82 -38.58
N SER A 101 33.31 36.26 -38.83
CA SER A 101 34.56 36.24 -38.05
C SER A 101 34.57 36.62 -36.55
N SER A 102 35.13 35.74 -35.73
CA SER A 102 36.50 35.88 -35.21
C SER A 102 36.83 34.76 -34.21
N ALA A 103 38.07 34.26 -34.29
CA ALA A 103 38.57 33.18 -33.46
C ALA A 103 38.92 33.70 -32.06
N SER A 104 38.52 32.96 -31.03
CA SER A 104 39.19 32.96 -29.72
C SER A 104 38.95 31.63 -29.03
N SER A 105 40.07 31.08 -28.56
CA SER A 105 40.27 29.79 -27.93
C SER A 105 39.35 29.57 -26.73
N ILE A 106 38.58 28.47 -26.71
CA ILE A 106 37.83 28.05 -25.54
C ILE A 106 38.33 26.67 -25.11
N SER A 107 39.01 26.69 -23.97
CA SER A 107 39.37 25.53 -23.15
C SER A 107 38.15 24.63 -22.94
N ALA A 108 38.32 23.32 -23.13
CA ALA A 108 37.29 22.32 -22.90
C ALA A 108 36.88 22.32 -21.41
N LEU A 109 35.85 23.10 -21.09
CA LEU A 109 35.11 22.96 -19.84
C LEU A 109 34.38 21.63 -19.89
N THR A 110 34.93 20.65 -19.19
CA THR A 110 34.22 19.44 -18.77
C THR A 110 32.96 19.88 -18.01
N LEU A 111 31.81 19.82 -18.70
CA LEU A 111 30.49 19.92 -18.09
C LEU A 111 30.34 18.72 -17.14
N SER A 112 30.60 18.96 -15.86
CA SER A 112 30.12 18.10 -14.78
C SER A 112 28.60 17.95 -14.94
N PRO A 113 28.05 16.72 -14.94
CA PRO A 113 26.61 16.55 -15.05
C PRO A 113 25.94 17.29 -13.88
N SER A 114 25.04 18.20 -14.22
CA SER A 114 24.20 18.91 -13.24
C SER A 114 23.49 17.89 -12.35
N PRO A 115 23.45 18.09 -11.02
CA PRO A 115 22.86 17.13 -10.09
C PRO A 115 21.41 16.84 -10.49
N LYS A 116 21.07 15.55 -10.62
CA LYS A 116 19.71 15.08 -10.84
C LYS A 116 18.79 15.72 -9.78
N PRO A 117 17.60 16.24 -10.14
CA PRO A 117 16.63 16.68 -9.14
C PRO A 117 16.37 15.52 -8.18
N ALA A 118 16.74 15.67 -6.91
CA ALA A 118 16.55 14.63 -5.92
C ALA A 118 15.04 14.40 -5.74
N VAL A 119 14.61 13.15 -5.92
CA VAL A 119 13.25 12.73 -5.57
C VAL A 119 13.05 13.04 -4.08
N LYS A 120 12.09 13.91 -3.76
CA LYS A 120 11.78 14.28 -2.37
C LYS A 120 10.66 13.37 -1.87
N GLY A 121 10.88 12.72 -0.73
CA GLY A 121 9.88 11.88 -0.09
C GLY A 121 10.39 11.34 1.25
N PRO A 122 9.49 10.91 2.14
CA PRO A 122 9.86 10.45 3.49
C PRO A 122 10.73 9.18 3.49
N PHE A 123 10.76 8.42 2.39
CA PHE A 123 11.48 7.14 2.32
C PHE A 123 12.78 7.19 1.49
N VAL A 124 13.06 8.28 0.78
CA VAL A 124 14.25 8.39 -0.09
C VAL A 124 15.53 8.60 0.73
N ASN A 125 15.44 9.36 1.84
CA ASN A 125 16.54 9.61 2.77
C ASN A 125 16.01 9.59 4.21
N PRO A 126 15.60 8.41 4.71
CA PRO A 126 15.01 8.32 6.03
C PRO A 126 16.08 8.57 7.10
N LYS A 127 15.67 9.06 8.25
CA LYS A 127 16.61 9.23 9.37
C LYS A 127 17.03 7.84 9.87
N PRO A 128 18.29 7.64 10.29
CA PRO A 128 18.77 6.32 10.71
C PRO A 128 17.92 5.64 11.78
N ASP A 129 17.34 6.41 12.70
CA ASP A 129 16.49 5.90 13.77
C ASP A 129 15.01 5.70 13.39
N GLU A 130 14.65 5.97 12.14
CA GLU A 130 13.38 5.55 11.53
C GLU A 130 13.52 4.20 10.80
N VAL A 131 14.76 3.77 10.50
CA VAL A 131 15.07 2.50 9.83
C VAL A 131 15.22 1.39 10.87
N VAL A 132 14.47 0.32 10.70
CA VAL A 132 14.51 -0.88 11.54
C VAL A 132 15.47 -1.92 10.96
N HIS A 133 15.41 -2.10 9.64
CA HIS A 133 16.27 -3.01 8.91
C HIS A 133 16.46 -2.50 7.49
N GLU A 134 17.71 -2.44 7.04
CA GLU A 134 18.07 -1.81 5.76
C GLU A 134 17.61 -2.64 4.55
N ASP A 135 17.78 -3.96 4.63
CA ASP A 135 17.62 -4.87 3.49
C ASP A 135 16.59 -5.96 3.77
N VAL A 136 15.34 -5.70 3.38
CA VAL A 136 14.31 -6.74 3.27
C VAL A 136 14.30 -7.22 1.83
N GLY A 137 15.21 -8.14 1.54
CA GLY A 137 15.60 -8.46 0.18
C GLY A 137 16.28 -7.30 -0.52
N SER A 138 16.42 -7.41 -1.84
CA SER A 138 17.19 -6.48 -2.65
C SER A 138 16.53 -5.10 -2.81
N LYS A 139 15.20 -5.01 -2.73
CA LYS A 139 14.45 -3.80 -3.08
C LYS A 139 13.82 -3.04 -1.92
N HIS A 140 13.64 -3.65 -0.75
CA HIS A 140 12.89 -3.01 0.34
C HIS A 140 13.73 -2.74 1.57
N ARG A 141 13.24 -1.79 2.36
CA ARG A 141 13.73 -1.44 3.69
C ARG A 141 12.57 -1.47 4.66
N LEU A 142 12.80 -1.89 5.90
CA LEU A 142 11.81 -1.83 6.96
C LEU A 142 12.00 -0.58 7.81
N MET A 143 10.92 0.17 8.00
CA MET A 143 10.93 1.42 8.77
C MET A 143 9.75 1.51 9.74
N LEU A 144 9.91 2.30 10.78
CA LEU A 144 8.81 2.64 11.70
C LEU A 144 7.82 3.59 11.00
N ASN A 145 6.53 3.34 11.16
CA ASN A 145 5.51 4.32 10.80
C ASN A 145 5.49 5.45 11.84
N LYS A 146 5.27 6.68 11.39
CA LYS A 146 5.23 7.86 12.26
C LYS A 146 3.88 8.08 12.94
N TYR A 147 2.79 7.58 12.33
CA TYR A 147 1.42 7.74 12.84
C TYR A 147 0.82 6.35 13.08
N CYS A 148 0.84 5.92 14.34
CA CYS A 148 0.61 4.55 14.73
C CYS A 148 -0.66 4.42 15.57
N LEU A 149 -1.52 3.50 15.18
CA LEU A 149 -2.69 3.05 15.93
C LEU A 149 -2.38 1.79 16.75
N TYR A 150 -1.39 1.03 16.28
CA TYR A 150 -0.98 -0.24 16.86
C TYR A 150 0.52 -0.22 17.15
N ARG A 151 0.93 -1.03 18.12
CA ARG A 151 2.33 -1.21 18.48
C ARG A 151 2.83 -2.56 17.93
N PRO A 152 3.83 -2.59 17.04
CA PRO A 152 4.30 -1.49 16.19
C PRO A 152 3.45 -1.36 14.92
N MET A 153 3.41 -0.18 14.29
CA MET A 153 3.08 -0.06 12.87
C MET A 153 4.36 0.27 12.09
N LEU A 154 4.57 -0.41 10.98
CA LEU A 154 5.74 -0.30 10.14
C LEU A 154 5.34 0.06 8.71
N VAL A 155 6.32 0.55 7.97
CA VAL A 155 6.23 0.72 6.51
C VAL A 155 7.38 -0.02 5.86
N LEU A 156 7.11 -0.63 4.72
CA LEU A 156 8.06 -1.38 3.90
C LEU A 156 8.19 -0.70 2.52
N PRO A 157 8.82 0.49 2.46
CA PRO A 157 9.04 1.18 1.20
C PRO A 157 10.05 0.45 0.32
N THR A 158 9.94 0.69 -0.98
CA THR A 158 11.02 0.45 -1.93
C THR A 158 12.20 1.39 -1.63
N LYS A 159 13.44 0.88 -1.72
CA LYS A 159 14.66 1.69 -1.53
C LYS A 159 14.81 2.74 -2.63
N GLU A 160 14.56 2.32 -3.86
CA GLU A 160 14.44 3.23 -5.00
C GLU A 160 13.01 3.74 -5.12
N PHE A 161 12.83 4.92 -5.69
CA PHE A 161 11.48 5.45 -5.90
C PHE A 161 10.76 4.66 -7.00
N ALA A 162 9.68 3.98 -6.60
CA ALA A 162 8.65 3.47 -7.48
C ALA A 162 7.32 4.14 -7.13
N LEU A 163 6.37 4.17 -8.07
CA LEU A 163 5.08 4.83 -7.82
C LEU A 163 4.23 3.96 -6.91
N GLN A 164 3.49 4.60 -6.01
CA GLN A 164 2.44 3.96 -5.22
C GLN A 164 1.26 3.50 -6.10
N SER A 165 1.20 3.92 -7.37
CA SER A 165 0.28 3.41 -8.37
C SER A 165 0.86 2.25 -9.19
N ASP A 166 2.09 1.80 -8.93
CA ASP A 166 2.65 0.61 -9.58
C ASP A 166 2.11 -0.64 -8.89
N ASP A 167 1.89 -1.71 -9.66
CA ASP A 167 1.43 -2.97 -9.07
C ASP A 167 2.51 -3.61 -8.18
N LEU A 168 2.09 -4.40 -7.20
CA LEU A 168 3.01 -5.25 -6.45
C LEU A 168 3.61 -6.30 -7.40
N ASP A 169 4.93 -6.40 -7.39
CA ASP A 169 5.70 -7.41 -8.11
C ASP A 169 6.11 -8.56 -7.17
N ALA A 170 6.83 -9.54 -7.70
CA ALA A 170 7.28 -10.70 -6.93
C ALA A 170 8.20 -10.32 -5.75
N SER A 171 9.00 -9.26 -5.88
CA SER A 171 9.88 -8.80 -4.81
C SER A 171 9.12 -8.12 -3.67
N ASP A 172 8.04 -7.39 -3.98
CA ASP A 172 7.17 -6.82 -2.94
C ASP A 172 6.48 -7.92 -2.12
N ILE A 173 5.93 -8.94 -2.79
CA ILE A 173 5.25 -10.06 -2.13
C ILE A 173 6.26 -10.89 -1.34
N ALA A 174 7.47 -11.11 -1.86
CA ALA A 174 8.52 -11.82 -1.13
C ALA A 174 8.95 -11.07 0.14
N ALA A 175 9.14 -9.76 0.06
CA ALA A 175 9.50 -8.93 1.21
C ALA A 175 8.39 -8.93 2.26
N ALA A 176 7.13 -8.78 1.83
CA ALA A 176 5.97 -8.88 2.71
C ALA A 176 5.85 -10.26 3.39
N TRP A 177 6.06 -11.33 2.64
CA TRP A 177 6.01 -12.70 3.14
C TRP A 177 7.09 -12.98 4.20
N ALA A 178 8.33 -12.54 3.95
CA ALA A 178 9.43 -12.69 4.91
C ALA A 178 9.14 -11.93 6.22
N ILE A 179 8.60 -10.72 6.11
CA ILE A 179 8.22 -9.91 7.27
C ILE A 179 7.07 -10.55 8.04
N LEU A 180 6.01 -11.04 7.39
CA LEU A 180 4.94 -11.78 8.06
C LEU A 180 5.49 -12.97 8.86
N HIS A 181 6.57 -13.62 8.42
CA HIS A 181 7.18 -14.75 9.12
C HIS A 181 8.22 -14.36 10.18
N SER A 182 8.50 -13.07 10.36
CA SER A 182 9.52 -12.59 11.32
C SER A 182 8.95 -11.99 12.61
N TYR A 183 7.62 -11.82 12.72
CA TYR A 183 6.96 -11.23 13.89
C TYR A 183 6.00 -12.23 14.53
N HIS A 184 6.35 -12.79 15.69
CA HIS A 184 5.63 -13.89 16.32
C HIS A 184 4.85 -13.48 17.57
N THR A 185 5.11 -12.31 18.16
CA THR A 185 4.42 -11.86 19.38
C THR A 185 3.00 -11.35 19.15
N PHE A 186 2.62 -11.17 17.88
CA PHE A 186 1.28 -10.79 17.45
C PHE A 186 0.97 -11.42 16.09
N GLU A 187 -0.31 -11.45 15.71
CA GLU A 187 -0.69 -11.85 14.35
C GLU A 187 -0.48 -10.66 13.39
N PRO A 188 0.46 -10.73 12.43
CA PRO A 188 0.78 -9.62 11.57
C PRO A 188 -0.15 -9.53 10.36
N LEU A 189 -0.48 -8.30 9.98
CA LEU A 189 -1.24 -7.97 8.79
C LEU A 189 -0.43 -7.01 7.92
N VAL A 190 -0.24 -7.39 6.65
CA VAL A 190 0.32 -6.51 5.61
C VAL A 190 -0.81 -5.93 4.78
N ILE A 191 -0.70 -4.64 4.45
CA ILE A 191 -1.58 -3.99 3.48
C ILE A 191 -0.81 -3.21 2.41
N TYR A 192 -1.45 -3.03 1.26
CA TYR A 192 -1.00 -2.15 0.20
C TYR A 192 -2.17 -1.33 -0.35
N ASN A 193 -1.99 0.00 -0.38
CA ASN A 193 -2.97 0.95 -0.87
C ASN A 193 -2.49 1.49 -2.22
N ARG A 194 -2.90 0.90 -3.33
CA ARG A 194 -2.46 1.36 -4.66
C ARG A 194 -3.15 2.66 -5.03
N GLY A 195 -2.36 3.66 -5.44
CA GLY A 195 -2.86 4.93 -5.97
C GLY A 195 -3.79 5.72 -5.04
N VAL A 196 -4.37 6.80 -5.57
CA VAL A 196 -5.17 7.75 -4.79
C VAL A 196 -6.49 7.12 -4.36
N ASN A 197 -7.16 6.40 -5.26
CA ASN A 197 -8.45 5.78 -5.00
C ASN A 197 -8.33 4.58 -4.07
N GLY A 198 -7.16 3.95 -3.97
CA GLY A 198 -6.86 2.95 -2.94
C GLY A 198 -6.63 3.54 -1.55
N GLY A 199 -6.65 4.87 -1.38
CA GLY A 199 -6.46 5.55 -0.10
C GLY A 199 -4.99 5.75 0.29
N SER A 200 -4.08 5.84 -0.68
CA SER A 200 -2.66 6.08 -0.38
C SER A 200 -2.39 7.50 0.14
N SER A 201 -1.55 7.61 1.17
CA SER A 201 -1.12 8.91 1.70
C SER A 201 0.15 9.48 1.06
N GLN A 202 0.94 8.64 0.39
CA GLN A 202 2.24 8.98 -0.20
C GLN A 202 2.31 8.43 -1.63
N GLY A 203 3.13 9.04 -2.48
CA GLY A 203 3.30 8.61 -3.88
C GLY A 203 4.47 7.65 -4.11
N HIS A 204 5.34 7.44 -3.13
CA HIS A 204 6.41 6.43 -3.19
C HIS A 204 5.88 5.08 -2.70
N LYS A 205 6.04 4.04 -3.52
CA LYS A 205 5.66 2.65 -3.27
C LYS A 205 6.13 2.11 -1.92
N HIS A 206 5.16 1.77 -1.08
CA HIS A 206 5.35 1.15 0.23
C HIS A 206 4.16 0.27 0.61
N LEU A 207 4.47 -0.83 1.32
CA LEU A 207 3.49 -1.61 2.06
C LEU A 207 3.48 -1.17 3.53
N GLN A 208 2.46 -1.57 4.28
CA GLN A 208 2.39 -1.32 5.72
C GLN A 208 2.20 -2.64 6.46
N LEU A 209 2.85 -2.80 7.60
CA LEU A 209 2.71 -3.95 8.50
C LEU A 209 2.24 -3.46 9.86
N PHE A 210 1.28 -4.14 10.46
CA PHE A 210 0.87 -3.90 11.84
C PHE A 210 0.14 -5.13 12.40
N PRO A 211 -0.02 -5.24 13.74
CA PRO A 211 -0.83 -6.29 14.34
C PRO A 211 -2.28 -6.24 13.84
N VAL A 212 -2.89 -7.42 13.66
CA VAL A 212 -4.36 -7.52 13.68
C VAL A 212 -4.86 -6.86 14.97
N PRO A 213 -5.93 -6.04 14.94
CA PRO A 213 -6.35 -5.26 16.10
C PRO A 213 -6.53 -6.15 17.35
N PRO A 214 -5.84 -5.86 18.46
CA PRO A 214 -5.75 -6.77 19.60
C PRO A 214 -7.02 -6.82 20.45
N LEU A 215 -7.91 -5.84 20.30
CA LEU A 215 -9.14 -5.68 21.09
C LEU A 215 -10.33 -6.29 20.35
N ALA A 216 -11.46 -6.39 21.05
CA ALA A 216 -12.72 -6.81 20.44
C ALA A 216 -13.05 -5.93 19.22
N PRO A 217 -13.66 -6.48 18.17
CA PRO A 217 -14.10 -7.86 18.01
C PRO A 217 -13.03 -8.82 17.43
N PHE A 218 -11.81 -8.35 17.17
CA PHE A 218 -10.80 -9.13 16.42
C PHE A 218 -9.84 -9.91 17.30
N TYR A 219 -9.63 -9.48 18.55
CA TYR A 219 -8.83 -10.19 19.56
C TYR A 219 -7.40 -10.54 19.11
N GLY A 220 -6.84 -9.76 18.18
CA GLY A 220 -5.51 -9.99 17.62
C GLY A 220 -5.43 -11.22 16.73
N LYS A 221 -6.54 -11.69 16.16
CA LYS A 221 -6.58 -12.92 15.34
C LYS A 221 -7.03 -12.66 13.92
N ALA A 222 -6.20 -13.05 12.95
CA ALA A 222 -6.50 -12.92 11.52
C ALA A 222 -7.74 -13.69 11.09
N GLU A 223 -8.11 -14.76 11.82
CA GLU A 223 -9.33 -15.56 11.57
C GLU A 223 -10.64 -14.77 11.80
N ASN A 224 -10.58 -13.68 12.57
CA ASN A 224 -11.73 -12.83 12.86
C ASN A 224 -11.94 -11.73 11.80
N LEU A 225 -11.04 -11.60 10.83
CA LEU A 225 -11.21 -10.71 9.68
C LEU A 225 -11.99 -11.43 8.58
N TRP A 226 -12.89 -10.72 7.89
CA TRP A 226 -13.75 -11.33 6.88
C TRP A 226 -13.01 -12.10 5.75
N PRO A 227 -11.78 -11.73 5.31
CA PRO A 227 -11.10 -12.52 4.28
C PRO A 227 -10.75 -13.94 4.71
N ALA A 228 -10.66 -14.21 6.03
CA ALA A 228 -10.41 -15.55 6.55
C ALA A 228 -11.56 -16.54 6.27
N LYS A 229 -12.73 -16.05 5.84
CA LYS A 229 -13.83 -16.88 5.33
C LYS A 229 -13.49 -17.55 3.99
N ALA A 230 -12.42 -17.14 3.30
CA ALA A 230 -11.89 -17.88 2.15
C ALA A 230 -11.31 -19.22 2.60
N THR A 231 -11.77 -20.32 2.01
CA THR A 231 -11.42 -21.68 2.43
C THR A 231 -10.51 -22.43 1.48
N SER A 232 -10.36 -21.95 0.23
CA SER A 232 -9.62 -22.64 -0.82
C SER A 232 -8.37 -21.87 -1.23
N SER A 233 -7.31 -22.62 -1.52
CA SER A 233 -6.06 -22.10 -2.12
C SER A 233 -6.10 -22.04 -3.64
N THR A 234 -7.16 -22.56 -4.26
CA THR A 234 -7.31 -22.65 -5.72
C THR A 234 -8.64 -22.09 -6.22
N GLU A 235 -9.71 -22.14 -5.43
CA GLU A 235 -10.99 -21.50 -5.77
C GLU A 235 -11.03 -20.12 -5.14
N VAL A 236 -11.09 -19.09 -5.99
CA VAL A 236 -11.13 -17.70 -5.52
C VAL A 236 -12.48 -17.44 -4.88
N SER A 237 -12.47 -16.97 -3.63
CA SER A 237 -13.65 -16.48 -2.94
C SER A 237 -13.92 -15.05 -3.37
N ASP A 238 -14.99 -14.84 -4.13
CA ASP A 238 -15.43 -13.53 -4.65
C ASP A 238 -16.84 -13.13 -4.19
N ARG A 239 -17.41 -13.93 -3.28
CA ARG A 239 -18.74 -13.78 -2.68
C ARG A 239 -18.74 -14.17 -1.20
N ILE A 240 -17.78 -13.67 -0.43
CA ILE A 240 -17.80 -13.83 1.02
C ILE A 240 -19.07 -13.14 1.57
N PRO A 241 -19.88 -13.82 2.42
CA PRO A 241 -21.13 -13.28 2.93
C PRO A 241 -20.96 -11.91 3.59
N ASP A 242 -21.95 -11.05 3.33
CA ASP A 242 -22.11 -9.70 3.88
C ASP A 242 -21.07 -8.66 3.42
N VAL A 243 -20.08 -9.05 2.59
CA VAL A 243 -19.09 -8.08 2.06
C VAL A 243 -19.75 -7.24 0.96
N PRO A 244 -19.84 -5.91 1.11
CA PRO A 244 -20.69 -5.07 0.24
C PRO A 244 -20.02 -4.66 -1.09
N PHE A 245 -18.80 -5.12 -1.35
CA PHE A 245 -18.01 -4.81 -2.56
C PHE A 245 -17.37 -6.07 -3.13
N LYS A 246 -17.05 -6.02 -4.43
CA LYS A 246 -16.23 -7.01 -5.12
C LYS A 246 -14.90 -7.17 -4.40
N HIS A 247 -14.48 -8.40 -4.27
CA HIS A 247 -13.22 -8.80 -3.66
C HIS A 247 -12.80 -10.13 -4.27
N TYR A 248 -11.53 -10.46 -4.11
CA TYR A 248 -10.97 -11.74 -4.55
C TYR A 248 -10.02 -12.22 -3.47
N ALA A 249 -10.40 -13.29 -2.77
CA ALA A 249 -9.63 -13.83 -1.66
C ALA A 249 -9.25 -15.30 -1.90
N LEU A 250 -8.06 -15.68 -1.44
CA LEU A 250 -7.60 -17.06 -1.40
C LEU A 250 -7.04 -17.38 -0.02
N ARG A 251 -7.23 -18.63 0.40
CA ARG A 251 -6.54 -19.20 1.56
C ARG A 251 -5.10 -19.51 1.16
N ILE A 252 -4.15 -19.04 1.95
CA ILE A 252 -2.75 -19.41 1.81
C ILE A 252 -2.56 -20.75 2.55
N PRO A 253 -2.08 -21.82 1.87
CA PRO A 253 -1.79 -23.08 2.51
C PRO A 253 -0.70 -22.92 3.59
N PRO A 254 -0.80 -23.64 4.72
CA PRO A 254 0.29 -23.68 5.68
C PRO A 254 1.57 -24.21 5.01
N GLN A 255 2.72 -23.70 5.44
CA GLN A 255 4.04 -24.13 4.95
C GLN A 255 4.23 -23.98 3.43
N THR A 256 3.51 -23.07 2.79
CA THR A 256 3.70 -22.78 1.37
C THR A 256 4.99 -21.98 1.12
N ASN A 257 5.47 -22.02 -0.12
CA ASN A 257 6.58 -21.18 -0.57
C ASN A 257 6.10 -19.82 -1.07
N VAL A 258 7.01 -18.85 -1.08
CA VAL A 258 6.74 -17.48 -1.58
C VAL A 258 6.24 -17.45 -3.02
N LYS A 259 6.69 -18.38 -3.88
CA LYS A 259 6.24 -18.47 -5.27
C LYS A 259 4.73 -18.67 -5.37
N THR A 260 4.19 -19.53 -4.51
CA THR A 260 2.75 -19.79 -4.47
C THR A 260 1.97 -18.52 -4.10
N VAL A 261 2.48 -17.73 -3.15
CA VAL A 261 1.85 -16.47 -2.74
C VAL A 261 1.92 -15.42 -3.86
N VAL A 262 3.05 -15.36 -4.60
CA VAL A 262 3.18 -14.52 -5.80
C VAL A 262 2.16 -14.92 -6.87
N ASP A 263 2.07 -16.22 -7.18
CA ASP A 263 1.13 -16.73 -8.19
C ASP A 263 -0.34 -16.45 -7.78
N MET A 264 -0.66 -16.59 -6.49
CA MET A 264 -1.96 -16.20 -5.93
C MET A 264 -2.23 -14.71 -6.13
N HIS A 265 -1.30 -13.84 -5.73
CA HIS A 265 -1.45 -12.39 -5.93
C HIS A 265 -1.70 -12.02 -7.39
N LEU A 266 -0.90 -12.55 -8.32
CA LEU A 266 -1.04 -12.27 -9.76
C LEU A 266 -2.41 -12.66 -10.28
N ARG A 267 -2.93 -13.82 -9.86
CA ARG A 267 -4.27 -14.28 -10.22
C ARG A 267 -5.37 -13.38 -9.68
N LEU A 268 -5.28 -12.95 -8.42
CA LEU A 268 -6.26 -12.05 -7.81
C LEU A 268 -6.22 -10.65 -8.44
N LEU A 269 -5.02 -10.20 -8.85
CA LEU A 269 -4.84 -8.96 -9.59
C LEU A 269 -5.48 -9.03 -10.98
N GLU A 270 -5.31 -10.12 -11.72
CA GLU A 270 -5.95 -10.30 -13.03
C GLU A 270 -7.48 -10.23 -12.94
N LEU A 271 -8.07 -10.91 -11.95
CA LEU A 271 -9.51 -10.86 -11.68
C LEU A 271 -9.97 -9.44 -11.30
N THR A 272 -9.18 -8.74 -10.48
CA THR A 272 -9.44 -7.35 -10.08
C THR A 272 -9.47 -6.41 -11.29
N ARG A 273 -8.52 -6.57 -12.21
CA ARG A 273 -8.44 -5.79 -13.46
C ARG A 273 -9.63 -6.08 -14.37
N LYS A 274 -10.02 -7.35 -14.51
CA LYS A 274 -11.21 -7.75 -15.25
C LYS A 274 -12.47 -7.11 -14.65
N ALA A 275 -12.61 -7.12 -13.33
CA ALA A 275 -13.73 -6.52 -12.63
C ALA A 275 -13.86 -5.02 -12.91
N HIS A 276 -12.73 -4.30 -12.92
CA HIS A 276 -12.69 -2.88 -13.27
C HIS A 276 -13.20 -2.63 -14.69
N VAL A 277 -12.70 -3.38 -15.67
CA VAL A 277 -13.13 -3.24 -17.07
C VAL A 277 -14.62 -3.56 -17.22
N GLU A 278 -15.11 -4.65 -16.60
CA GLU A 278 -16.53 -5.02 -16.62
C GLU A 278 -17.44 -3.96 -15.98
N ALA A 279 -16.94 -3.26 -14.97
CA ALA A 279 -17.63 -2.14 -14.33
C ALA A 279 -17.44 -0.79 -15.05
N GLY A 280 -16.73 -0.75 -16.18
CA GLY A 280 -16.53 0.44 -17.01
C GLY A 280 -15.39 1.36 -16.57
N TYR A 281 -14.46 0.87 -15.74
CA TYR A 281 -13.26 1.59 -15.29
C TYR A 281 -12.02 1.19 -16.10
N ASP A 282 -10.93 1.97 -15.96
CA ASP A 282 -9.64 1.64 -16.57
C ASP A 282 -9.07 0.35 -15.98
N VAL A 283 -8.43 -0.48 -16.81
CA VAL A 283 -7.80 -1.74 -16.38
C VAL A 283 -6.74 -1.54 -15.29
N ASN A 284 -6.10 -0.37 -15.25
CA ASN A 284 -5.09 0.01 -14.26
C ASN A 284 -5.69 0.82 -13.10
N SER A 285 -7.00 0.77 -12.90
CA SER A 285 -7.65 1.39 -11.75
C SER A 285 -7.13 0.81 -10.45
N ASP A 286 -7.23 1.61 -9.38
CA ASP A 286 -6.62 1.31 -8.10
C ASP A 286 -7.25 0.09 -7.41
N TYR A 287 -6.50 -0.44 -6.44
CA TYR A 287 -6.93 -1.55 -5.63
C TYR A 287 -6.29 -1.53 -4.25
N ASN A 288 -6.82 -2.37 -3.36
CA ASN A 288 -6.23 -2.67 -2.07
C ASN A 288 -5.76 -4.12 -2.04
N VAL A 289 -4.66 -4.38 -1.33
CA VAL A 289 -4.22 -5.74 -1.00
C VAL A 289 -4.12 -5.83 0.51
N ALA A 290 -4.61 -6.93 1.07
CA ALA A 290 -4.32 -7.32 2.45
C ALA A 290 -3.84 -8.77 2.47
N MET A 291 -2.86 -9.05 3.33
CA MET A 291 -2.25 -10.37 3.44
C MET A 291 -1.85 -10.66 4.88
N THR A 292 -2.18 -11.86 5.33
CA THR A 292 -1.66 -12.49 6.55
C THR A 292 -0.89 -13.74 6.16
N ARG A 293 -0.51 -14.59 7.13
CA ARG A 293 0.04 -15.91 6.83
C ARG A 293 -1.00 -16.87 6.24
N ASP A 294 -2.27 -16.60 6.52
CA ASP A 294 -3.37 -17.53 6.26
C ASP A 294 -4.18 -17.20 5.01
N TRP A 295 -4.17 -15.95 4.56
CA TRP A 295 -4.99 -15.51 3.43
C TRP A 295 -4.39 -14.29 2.75
N ILE A 296 -4.74 -14.12 1.48
CA ILE A 296 -4.47 -12.92 0.69
C ILE A 296 -5.77 -12.49 0.00
N VAL A 297 -6.01 -11.18 -0.04
CA VAL A 297 -7.18 -10.60 -0.68
C VAL A 297 -6.79 -9.37 -1.49
N VAL A 298 -7.42 -9.23 -2.66
CA VAL A 298 -7.36 -8.02 -3.50
C VAL A 298 -8.77 -7.45 -3.65
N ILE A 299 -8.89 -6.14 -3.49
CA ILE A 299 -10.17 -5.42 -3.48
C ILE A 299 -10.10 -4.30 -4.53
N PRO A 300 -10.88 -4.34 -5.62
CA PRO A 300 -10.97 -3.25 -6.59
C PRO A 300 -11.43 -1.94 -5.92
N ARG A 301 -10.77 -0.82 -6.24
CA ARG A 301 -11.06 0.51 -5.69
C ARG A 301 -11.35 1.51 -6.80
N THR A 302 -12.48 2.19 -6.71
CA THR A 302 -12.99 3.08 -7.79
C THR A 302 -12.88 4.55 -7.42
N THR A 303 -12.86 4.88 -6.12
CA THR A 303 -12.77 6.25 -5.64
C THR A 303 -12.16 6.31 -4.24
N ALA A 304 -11.47 7.42 -3.94
CA ALA A 304 -11.06 7.77 -2.58
C ALA A 304 -12.23 8.26 -1.71
N GLY A 305 -13.43 8.41 -2.28
CA GLY A 305 -14.60 9.00 -1.64
C GLY A 305 -14.89 10.42 -2.16
N PRO A 306 -16.09 10.94 -1.91
CA PRO A 306 -16.47 12.28 -2.37
C PRO A 306 -15.76 13.36 -1.53
N SER A 307 -15.43 14.50 -2.14
CA SER A 307 -14.67 15.59 -1.52
C SER A 307 -15.34 16.20 -0.28
N ASP A 308 -16.68 16.16 -0.22
CA ASP A 308 -17.51 16.66 0.88
C ASP A 308 -17.95 15.57 1.87
N GLY A 309 -17.67 14.29 1.57
CA GLY A 309 -18.08 13.14 2.38
C GLY A 309 -17.20 12.87 3.60
N PRO A 310 -17.37 11.68 4.20
CA PRO A 310 -16.43 11.21 5.20
C PRO A 310 -15.04 11.15 4.62
N PHE A 311 -14.04 11.27 5.49
CA PHE A 311 -12.69 10.94 5.12
C PHE A 311 -12.68 9.50 4.60
N GLY A 312 -12.25 9.34 3.35
CA GLY A 312 -12.18 8.04 2.70
C GLY A 312 -11.34 7.06 3.50
N THR A 313 -11.41 5.78 3.12
CA THR A 313 -10.62 4.75 3.78
C THR A 313 -9.62 4.08 2.86
N SER A 314 -8.59 3.51 3.48
CA SER A 314 -7.61 2.67 2.84
C SER A 314 -8.01 1.19 2.98
N THR A 315 -7.07 0.27 2.73
CA THR A 315 -7.31 -1.17 2.92
C THR A 315 -7.90 -1.49 4.29
N VAL A 316 -7.51 -0.80 5.37
CA VAL A 316 -8.01 -1.09 6.72
C VAL A 316 -9.52 -0.93 6.85
N GLY A 317 -10.12 0.14 6.31
CA GLY A 317 -11.58 0.26 6.38
C GLY A 317 -12.29 -0.72 5.46
N MET A 318 -11.69 -1.09 4.32
CA MET A 318 -12.22 -2.18 3.50
C MET A 318 -12.16 -3.54 4.24
N LEU A 319 -11.27 -3.70 5.23
CA LEU A 319 -11.26 -4.86 6.13
C LEU A 319 -12.29 -4.77 7.28
N GLY A 320 -13.07 -3.68 7.36
CA GLY A 320 -13.99 -3.42 8.47
C GLY A 320 -13.34 -2.67 9.64
N LEU A 321 -12.19 -2.02 9.43
CA LEU A 321 -11.42 -1.31 10.46
C LEU A 321 -11.26 0.21 10.16
N PRO A 322 -12.35 0.96 9.96
CA PRO A 322 -12.26 2.39 9.65
C PRO A 322 -11.62 3.18 10.81
N ALA A 323 -10.42 3.70 10.56
CA ALA A 323 -9.78 4.70 11.41
C ALA A 323 -10.19 6.11 10.95
N ILE A 324 -11.06 6.75 11.73
CA ILE A 324 -11.66 8.05 11.44
C ILE A 324 -11.04 9.15 12.29
N ARG A 325 -11.23 10.41 11.89
CA ARG A 325 -10.50 11.54 12.50
C ARG A 325 -11.20 12.15 13.70
N ASP A 326 -12.53 12.17 13.71
CA ASP A 326 -13.37 12.70 14.78
C ASP A 326 -14.83 12.25 14.62
N GLU A 327 -15.67 12.61 15.60
CA GLU A 327 -17.08 12.24 15.61
C GLU A 327 -17.86 12.83 14.42
N ARG A 328 -17.46 14.00 13.90
CA ARG A 328 -18.11 14.58 12.71
C ARG A 328 -17.89 13.69 11.50
N ASP A 329 -16.72 13.09 11.38
CA ASP A 329 -16.42 12.10 10.35
C ASP A 329 -17.29 10.84 10.54
N ARG A 330 -17.44 10.37 11.77
CA ARG A 330 -18.34 9.25 12.11
C ARG A 330 -19.79 9.52 11.69
N GLU A 331 -20.31 10.70 12.00
CA GLU A 331 -21.67 11.12 11.63
C GLU A 331 -21.87 11.09 10.12
N LYS A 332 -20.88 11.49 9.31
CA LYS A 332 -20.95 11.38 7.85
C LYS A 332 -21.04 9.94 7.39
N TRP A 333 -20.28 9.02 7.99
CA TRP A 333 -20.38 7.58 7.71
C TRP A 333 -21.80 7.07 8.02
N ARG A 334 -22.35 7.39 9.20
CA ARG A 334 -23.73 7.03 9.59
C ARG A 334 -24.77 7.54 8.59
N ASN A 335 -24.65 8.80 8.15
CA ASN A 335 -25.59 9.42 7.23
C ASN A 335 -25.56 8.80 5.81
N LEU A 336 -24.40 8.31 5.36
CA LEU A 336 -24.28 7.63 4.07
C LEU A 336 -24.68 6.16 4.11
N GLY A 337 -24.64 5.54 5.29
CA GLY A 337 -24.72 4.09 5.49
C GLY A 337 -23.34 3.46 5.37
N ASP A 338 -22.91 2.72 6.40
CA ASP A 338 -21.54 2.24 6.56
C ASP A 338 -21.14 1.28 5.42
N SER A 339 -21.92 0.22 5.20
CA SER A 339 -21.71 -0.77 4.13
C SER A 339 -21.89 -0.17 2.74
N LYS A 340 -22.87 0.73 2.58
CA LYS A 340 -23.15 1.44 1.33
C LYS A 340 -21.99 2.36 0.93
N PHE A 341 -21.36 3.02 1.90
CA PHE A 341 -20.19 3.84 1.62
C PHE A 341 -19.00 2.99 1.19
N LEU A 342 -18.73 1.87 1.88
CA LEU A 342 -17.69 0.93 1.44
C LEU A 342 -17.95 0.37 0.03
N ALA A 343 -19.20 0.02 -0.29
CA ALA A 343 -19.59 -0.41 -1.64
C ALA A 343 -19.24 0.66 -2.69
N LYS A 344 -19.47 1.94 -2.38
CA LYS A 344 -19.15 3.07 -3.25
C LYS A 344 -17.64 3.30 -3.42
N LEU A 345 -16.82 2.99 -2.41
CA LEU A 345 -15.36 3.10 -2.50
C LEU A 345 -14.73 2.01 -3.38
N GLY A 346 -15.41 0.86 -3.50
CA GLY A 346 -15.04 -0.24 -4.37
C GLY A 346 -15.95 -0.37 -5.59
N ILE A 347 -16.01 -1.58 -6.16
CA ILE A 347 -17.07 -1.98 -7.08
C ILE A 347 -18.15 -2.64 -6.23
N PRO A 348 -19.41 -2.18 -6.23
CA PRO A 348 -20.47 -2.78 -5.42
C PRO A 348 -20.66 -4.28 -5.70
N GLN A 349 -20.85 -5.07 -4.64
CA GLN A 349 -21.24 -6.47 -4.79
C GLN A 349 -22.74 -6.50 -5.12
N SER A 350 -23.10 -7.03 -6.29
CA SER A 350 -24.51 -7.27 -6.60
C SER A 350 -25.03 -8.39 -5.70
N ASN A 351 -26.15 -8.12 -5.01
CA ASN A 351 -26.90 -9.11 -4.22
C ASN A 351 -27.21 -10.35 -5.05
#